data_AF-A0A5K3EW46-F1
#
_entry.id   AF-A0A5K3EW46-F1
#
_cell.length_a   1.000
_cell.length_b   1.000
_cell.length_c   1.000
_cell.angle_alpha   90.00
_cell.angle_beta   90.00
_cell.angle_gamma   90.00
#
_symmetry.space_group_name_H-M   'P 1'
#
loop_
_entity.id
_entity.type
_entity.pdbx_description
1 polymer ?
#
loop_
_entity_poly.entity_id
_entity_poly.type
_entity_poly.pdbx_seq_one_letter_code
_entity_poly.pdbx_strand_id
1 'polypeptide(L)'
;MPFNRFEKLRHCKSLLDFKIVSKDGRNVLASRFLLATRFPLIADAVTADERGCMEWRRFSADVVEDAITFAYTGRVEITMSNVACLFLLSTNLGCSTLTSGCIEFLGPR
;
A
#
# COMPACT_ATOMS: atom_id res chain seq x y z
N MET A 1 -15.48 -3.80 1.39
CA MET A 1 -14.40 -4.64 1.97
C MET A 1 -14.61 -4.71 3.48
N PRO A 2 -14.51 -5.89 4.14
CA PRO A 2 -14.64 -6.04 5.59
C PRO A 2 -13.37 -5.59 6.34
N PHE A 3 -13.07 -4.29 6.31
CA PHE A 3 -11.81 -3.71 6.80
C PHE A 3 -11.48 -4.04 8.26
N ASN A 4 -12.47 -4.02 9.17
CA ASN A 4 -12.27 -4.40 10.58
C ASN A 4 -11.70 -5.82 10.76
N ARG A 5 -12.00 -6.75 9.85
CA ARG A 5 -11.46 -8.11 9.89
C ARG A 5 -10.02 -8.15 9.36
N PHE A 6 -9.74 -7.42 8.29
CA PHE A 6 -8.39 -7.36 7.70
C PHE A 6 -7.41 -6.69 8.64
N GLU A 7 -7.78 -5.56 9.24
CA GLU A 7 -6.97 -4.85 10.22
C GLU A 7 -6.60 -5.76 11.41
N LYS A 8 -7.56 -6.52 11.94
CA LYS A 8 -7.29 -7.56 12.96
C LYS A 8 -6.28 -8.61 12.51
N LEU A 9 -6.38 -9.10 11.28
CA LEU A 9 -5.41 -10.06 10.73
C LEU A 9 -4.00 -9.47 10.71
N ARG A 10 -3.85 -8.20 10.31
CA ARG A 10 -2.56 -7.50 10.33
C ARG A 10 -2.00 -7.37 11.74
N HIS A 11 -2.81 -6.93 12.71
CA HIS A 11 -2.39 -6.81 14.10
C HIS A 11 -1.97 -8.14 14.72
N CYS A 12 -2.69 -9.22 14.39
CA CYS A 12 -2.34 -10.57 14.80
C CYS A 12 -1.16 -11.19 14.01
N LYS A 13 -0.51 -10.41 13.12
CA LYS A 13 0.56 -10.87 12.22
C LYS A 13 0.20 -12.11 11.41
N SER A 14 -1.08 -12.22 11.05
CA SER A 14 -1.62 -13.35 10.30
C SER A 14 -1.72 -13.01 8.81
N LEU A 15 -1.46 -14.01 7.96
CA LEU A 15 -1.49 -13.88 6.50
C LEU A 15 -0.56 -12.78 5.95
N LEU A 16 0.61 -12.60 6.57
CA LEU A 16 1.66 -11.70 6.13
C LEU A 16 2.69 -12.45 5.28
N ASP A 17 2.23 -13.01 4.17
CA ASP A 17 2.98 -13.89 3.26
C ASP A 17 3.78 -13.14 2.19
N PHE A 18 3.80 -11.80 2.23
CA PHE A 18 4.48 -10.96 1.25
C PHE A 18 5.30 -9.85 1.92
N LYS A 19 6.47 -9.57 1.37
CA LYS A 19 7.42 -8.58 1.86
C LYS A 19 7.68 -7.50 0.82
N ILE A 20 7.50 -6.25 1.20
CA ILE A 20 7.84 -5.09 0.37
C ILE A 20 9.10 -4.44 0.93
N VAL A 21 10.13 -4.33 0.11
CA VAL A 21 11.39 -3.67 0.48
C VAL A 21 11.31 -2.21 0.06
N SER A 22 11.38 -1.29 1.01
CA SER A 22 11.36 0.15 0.74
C SER A 22 12.71 0.68 0.27
N LYS A 23 12.76 1.95 -0.15
CA LYS A 23 13.99 2.69 -0.47
C LYS A 23 15.05 2.57 0.63
N ASP A 24 14.62 2.56 1.88
CA ASP A 24 15.51 2.56 3.06
C ASP A 24 16.00 1.14 3.42
N GLY A 25 15.71 0.13 2.58
CA GLY A 25 16.00 -1.27 2.85
C GLY A 25 15.13 -1.89 3.95
N ARG A 26 14.15 -1.15 4.47
CA ARG A 26 13.20 -1.62 5.49
C ARG A 26 12.14 -2.52 4.83
N ASN A 27 11.72 -3.53 5.58
CA ASN A 27 10.74 -4.51 5.12
C ASN A 27 9.36 -4.17 5.70
N VAL A 28 8.38 -4.01 4.83
CA VAL A 28 6.97 -3.91 5.20
C VAL A 28 6.28 -5.22 4.85
N LEU A 29 5.68 -5.86 5.85
CA LEU A 29 4.98 -7.13 5.68
C LEU A 29 3.50 -6.89 5.36
N ALA A 30 2.98 -7.66 4.40
CA ALA A 30 1.61 -7.54 3.92
C ALA A 30 1.05 -8.88 3.44
N SER A 31 -0.26 -8.93 3.28
CA SER A 31 -0.94 -10.06 2.63
C SER A 31 -0.93 -9.89 1.12
N ARG A 32 -0.36 -10.89 0.43
CA ARG A 32 -0.37 -10.99 -1.04
C ARG A 32 -1.78 -10.85 -1.61
N PHE A 33 -2.74 -11.52 -0.99
CA PHE A 33 -4.15 -11.49 -1.39
C PHE A 33 -4.75 -10.09 -1.33
N LEU A 34 -4.50 -9.35 -0.24
CA LEU A 34 -5.01 -7.99 -0.09
C LEU A 34 -4.33 -7.03 -1.06
N LEU A 35 -3.02 -7.16 -1.26
CA LEU A 35 -2.29 -6.38 -2.25
C LEU A 35 -2.89 -6.56 -3.65
N ALA A 36 -3.03 -7.81 -4.10
CA ALA A 36 -3.59 -8.10 -5.43
C ALA A 36 -5.03 -7.61 -5.59
N THR A 37 -5.84 -7.68 -4.52
CA THR A 37 -7.23 -7.20 -4.55
C THR A 37 -7.33 -5.67 -4.56
N ARG A 38 -6.41 -4.96 -3.89
CA ARG A 38 -6.48 -3.50 -3.71
C ARG A 38 -5.70 -2.72 -4.76
N PHE A 39 -4.68 -3.34 -5.35
CA PHE A 39 -3.73 -2.70 -6.25
C PHE A 39 -3.64 -3.45 -7.58
N PRO A 40 -4.55 -3.16 -8.53
CA PRO A 40 -4.73 -3.96 -9.73
C PRO A 40 -3.49 -4.00 -10.63
N LEU A 41 -2.70 -2.91 -10.70
CA LEU A 41 -1.53 -2.87 -11.58
C LEU A 41 -0.36 -3.74 -11.10
N ILE A 42 -0.38 -4.20 -9.85
CA ILE A 42 0.64 -5.10 -9.31
C ILE A 42 0.09 -6.48 -8.97
N ALA A 43 -1.20 -6.75 -9.26
CA ALA A 43 -1.86 -7.98 -8.83
C ALA A 43 -1.14 -9.23 -9.35
N ASP A 44 -0.85 -9.28 -10.65
CA ASP A 44 -0.17 -10.42 -11.28
C ASP A 44 1.28 -10.56 -10.79
N ALA A 45 1.99 -9.44 -10.64
CA ALA A 45 3.37 -9.46 -10.15
C ALA A 45 3.46 -9.98 -8.71
N VAL A 46 2.49 -9.62 -7.87
CA VAL A 46 2.43 -10.04 -6.47
C VAL A 46 2.02 -11.52 -6.34
N THR A 47 1.11 -12.01 -7.19
CA THR A 47 0.67 -13.42 -7.17
C THR A 47 1.67 -14.38 -7.81
N ALA A 48 2.41 -13.94 -8.83
CA ALA A 48 3.40 -14.77 -9.52
C ALA A 48 4.77 -14.82 -8.82
N ASP A 49 5.11 -13.88 -7.94
CA ASP A 49 6.42 -13.88 -7.28
C ASP A 49 6.53 -15.00 -6.23
N GLU A 50 7.35 -16.00 -6.55
CA GLU A 50 7.62 -17.18 -5.71
C GLU A 50 8.39 -16.84 -4.43
N ARG A 51 9.21 -15.78 -4.44
CA ARG A 51 9.99 -15.34 -3.28
C ARG A 51 9.11 -14.67 -2.22
N GLY A 52 7.89 -14.28 -2.58
CA GLY A 52 7.00 -13.50 -1.73
C GLY A 52 7.56 -12.11 -1.44
N CYS A 53 8.23 -11.48 -2.40
CA CYS A 53 8.78 -10.15 -2.20
C CYS A 53 8.74 -9.23 -3.43
N MET A 54 8.68 -7.93 -3.18
CA MET A 54 8.80 -6.89 -4.20
C MET A 54 9.58 -5.69 -3.64
N GLU A 55 10.20 -4.91 -4.51
CA GLU A 55 10.94 -3.73 -4.11
C GLU A 55 10.26 -2.44 -4.57
N TRP A 56 10.00 -1.54 -3.64
CA TRP A 56 9.48 -0.20 -3.88
C TRP A 56 10.58 0.83 -3.59
N ARG A 57 11.69 0.73 -4.35
CA ARG A 57 12.95 1.50 -4.13
C ARG A 57 12.81 3.01 -4.20
N ARG A 58 11.67 3.53 -4.68
CA ARG A 58 11.39 4.98 -4.79
C ARG A 58 10.72 5.57 -3.56
N PHE A 59 10.21 4.73 -2.65
CA PHE A 59 9.35 5.17 -1.55
C PHE A 59 9.97 4.79 -0.20
N SER A 60 9.94 5.71 0.77
CA SER A 60 10.37 5.42 2.14
C SER A 60 9.46 4.37 2.78
N ALA A 61 9.93 3.68 3.81
CA ALA A 61 9.09 2.67 4.46
C ALA A 61 7.81 3.24 5.05
N ASP A 62 7.80 4.50 5.46
CA ASP A 62 6.62 5.13 6.06
C ASP A 62 5.53 5.36 5.00
N VAL A 63 5.90 5.80 3.79
CA VAL A 63 4.96 5.89 2.65
C VAL A 63 4.46 4.51 2.22
N VAL A 64 5.33 3.49 2.24
CA VAL A 64 4.92 2.10 1.99
C VAL A 64 3.90 1.67 3.06
N GLU A 65 4.20 1.90 4.33
CA GLU A 65 3.33 1.53 5.46
C GLU A 65 1.97 2.22 5.38
N ASP A 66 1.91 3.49 4.96
CA ASP A 66 0.69 4.26 4.71
C ASP A 66 -0.18 3.58 3.63
N ALA A 67 0.41 3.20 2.50
CA ALA A 67 -0.30 2.52 1.42
C ALA A 67 -0.79 1.11 1.84
N ILE A 68 0.02 0.37 2.61
CA ILE A 68 -0.41 -0.93 3.15
C ILE A 68 -1.53 -0.75 4.18
N THR A 69 -1.45 0.25 5.03
CA THR A 69 -2.53 0.60 5.96
C THR A 69 -3.82 0.92 5.22
N PHE A 70 -3.73 1.65 4.12
CA PHE A 70 -4.88 1.88 3.24
C PHE A 70 -5.45 0.56 2.67
N ALA A 71 -4.61 -0.38 2.25
CA ALA A 71 -5.07 -1.68 1.73
C ALA A 71 -5.90 -2.47 2.77
N TYR A 72 -5.49 -2.40 4.04
CA TYR A 72 -6.13 -3.11 5.15
C TYR A 72 -7.35 -2.42 5.74
N THR A 73 -7.36 -1.09 5.77
CA THR A 73 -8.35 -0.29 6.51
C THR A 73 -9.28 0.53 5.61
N GLY A 74 -8.90 0.73 4.35
CA GLY A 74 -9.55 1.67 3.44
C GLY A 74 -9.30 3.14 3.77
N ARG A 75 -8.42 3.43 4.75
CA ARG A 75 -8.14 4.77 5.26
C ARG A 75 -6.63 5.01 5.30
N VAL A 76 -6.25 6.25 5.05
CA VAL A 76 -4.88 6.76 5.24
C VAL A 76 -4.98 8.24 5.53
N GLU A 77 -4.10 8.72 6.40
CA GLU A 77 -3.96 10.14 6.66
C GLU A 77 -3.08 10.77 5.58
N ILE A 78 -3.65 11.69 4.81
CA ILE A 78 -2.92 12.43 3.78
C ILE A 78 -2.46 13.75 4.39
N THR A 79 -1.17 14.02 4.27
CA THR A 79 -0.47 15.18 4.82
C THR A 79 0.39 15.83 3.73
N MET A 80 0.81 17.08 3.94
CA MET A 80 1.73 17.75 3.00
C MET A 80 3.06 17.00 2.86
N SER A 81 3.50 16.28 3.90
CA SER A 81 4.73 15.48 3.87
C SER A 81 4.63 14.20 3.05
N ASN A 82 3.46 13.55 2.96
CA ASN A 82 3.32 12.25 2.28
C ASN A 82 2.55 12.32 0.95
N VAL A 83 1.75 13.37 0.69
CA VAL A 83 0.80 13.41 -0.42
C VAL A 83 1.45 13.23 -1.80
N ALA A 84 2.61 13.86 -2.05
CA ALA A 84 3.28 13.73 -3.34
C ALA A 84 3.77 12.29 -3.59
N CYS A 85 4.33 11.65 -2.55
CA CYS A 85 4.79 10.27 -2.64
C CYS A 85 3.63 9.27 -2.72
N LEU A 86 2.55 9.49 -1.94
CA LEU A 86 1.34 8.66 -1.99
C LEU A 86 0.65 8.76 -3.34
N PHE A 87 0.58 9.94 -3.95
CA PHE A 87 0.05 10.12 -5.30
C PHE A 87 0.84 9.32 -6.34
N LEU A 88 2.17 9.45 -6.35
CA LEU A 88 3.02 8.69 -7.28
C LEU A 88 2.95 7.18 -7.03
N LEU A 89 2.85 6.76 -5.77
CA LEU A 89 2.70 5.35 -5.43
C LEU A 89 1.33 4.84 -5.89
N SER A 90 0.24 5.55 -5.60
CA SER A 90 -1.12 5.14 -5.96
C SER A 90 -1.33 5.00 -7.46
N THR A 91 -0.68 5.86 -8.28
CA THR A 91 -0.67 5.71 -9.73
C THR A 91 0.04 4.43 -10.17
N ASN A 92 1.18 4.08 -9.56
CA ASN A 92 1.89 2.83 -9.88
C ASN A 92 1.11 1.58 -9.42
N LEU A 93 0.32 1.72 -8.35
CA LEU A 93 -0.52 0.65 -7.82
C LEU A 93 -1.85 0.48 -8.57
N GLY A 94 -2.25 1.46 -9.39
CA GLY A 94 -3.57 1.51 -10.02
C GLY A 94 -4.71 1.75 -9.03
N CYS A 95 -4.42 2.38 -7.89
CA CYS A 95 -5.38 2.57 -6.82
C CYS A 95 -6.13 3.91 -6.98
N SER A 96 -7.19 3.92 -7.77
CA SER A 96 -7.95 5.14 -8.10
C SER A 96 -8.44 5.89 -6.86
N THR A 97 -8.95 5.19 -5.84
CA THR A 97 -9.43 5.81 -4.59
C THR A 97 -8.32 6.61 -3.89
N LEU A 98 -7.12 6.04 -3.77
CA LEU A 98 -5.99 6.71 -3.12
C LEU A 98 -5.47 7.88 -3.98
N THR A 99 -5.42 7.69 -5.30
CA THR A 99 -5.05 8.75 -6.25
C THR A 99 -5.99 9.94 -6.15
N SER A 100 -7.31 9.70 -6.19
CA SER A 100 -8.32 10.75 -6.06
C SER A 100 -8.23 11.49 -4.73
N GLY A 101 -8.02 10.76 -3.62
CA GLY A 101 -7.83 11.39 -2.30
C GLY A 101 -6.60 12.31 -2.26
N CYS A 102 -5.50 11.94 -2.94
CA CYS A 102 -4.33 12.81 -3.04
C CYS A 102 -4.60 14.05 -3.92
N ILE A 103 -5.34 13.90 -5.02
CA ILE A 103 -5.73 15.02 -5.89
C ILE A 103 -6.62 16.00 -5.12
N GLU A 104 -7.63 15.49 -4.41
CA GLU A 104 -8.54 16.31 -3.60
C GLU A 104 -7.79 17.09 -2.53
N PHE A 105 -6.84 16.45 -1.84
CA PHE A 105 -6.01 17.11 -0.84
C PHE A 105 -5.14 18.25 -1.42
N LEU A 106 -4.61 18.06 -2.63
CA LEU A 106 -3.78 19.05 -3.33
C LEU A 106 -4.60 20.15 -4.04
N GLY A 107 -5.90 19.92 -4.23
CA GLY A 107 -6.79 20.86 -4.89
C GLY A 107 -6.98 22.17 -4.10
N PRO A 108 -7.41 23.25 -4.76
CA PRO A 108 -7.81 24.47 -4.07
C PRO A 108 -8.99 24.15 -3.13
N ARG A 109 -8.95 24.74 -1.93
CA ARG A 109 -10.01 24.62 -0.93
C ARG A 109 -11.08 25.68 -1.13
#